data_AF-A0A8T0Z525-F1
#
_entry.id   AF-A0A8T0Z525-F1
#
_cell.length_a   1.000
_cell.length_b   1.000
_cell.length_c   1.000
_cell.angle_alpha   90.00
_cell.angle_beta   90.00
_cell.angle_gamma   90.00
#
_symmetry.space_group_name_H-M   'P 1'
#
loop_
_entity.id
_entity.type
_entity.pdbx_description
1 polymer ?
#
loop_
_entity_poly.entity_id
_entity_poly.type
_entity_poly.pdbx_seq_one_letter_code
_entity_poly.pdbx_strand_id
1 'polypeptide(L)'
;MARLHQCWLDDLQEQVWIPRKQGKKFKLVPPGRPGICNWILASWEGLSTETIANGYKKCNLHLDEECLAAASLISELQKLSTAENTSFAVDDDQDFDRIVEVAVV
;
A
#
# COMPACT_ATOMS: atom_id res chain seq x y z
N MET A 1 -1.71 19.84 -2.36
CA MET A 1 -0.49 20.52 -2.85
C MET A 1 0.41 21.06 -1.73
N ALA A 2 -0.12 21.44 -0.55
CA ALA A 2 0.72 21.95 0.55
C ALA A 2 1.78 20.96 1.05
N ARG A 3 1.47 19.65 1.12
CA ARG A 3 2.40 18.63 1.65
C ARG A 3 3.65 18.43 0.78
N LEU A 4 3.48 18.30 -0.54
CA LEU A 4 4.60 18.13 -1.46
C LEU A 4 5.52 19.36 -1.47
N HIS A 5 4.93 20.55 -1.39
CA HIS A 5 5.68 21.80 -1.25
C HIS A 5 6.44 21.84 0.08
N GLN A 6 5.83 21.38 1.17
CA GLN A 6 6.51 21.29 2.47
C GLN A 6 7.69 20.32 2.44
N CYS A 7 7.53 19.13 1.86
CA CYS A 7 8.63 18.17 1.71
C CYS A 7 9.83 18.78 0.95
N TRP A 8 9.55 19.59 -0.08
CA TRP A 8 10.58 20.32 -0.80
C TRP A 8 11.28 21.38 0.07
N LEU A 9 10.52 22.15 0.85
CA LEU A 9 11.09 23.15 1.76
C LEU A 9 11.96 22.50 2.85
N ASP A 10 11.51 21.37 3.39
CA ASP A 10 12.23 20.63 4.43
C ASP A 10 13.56 20.10 3.88
N ASP A 11 13.56 19.54 2.67
CA ASP A 11 14.77 19.06 1.97
C ASP A 11 15.75 20.21 1.67
N LEU A 12 15.23 21.34 1.16
CA LEU A 12 16.03 22.55 0.95
C LEU A 12 16.66 23.04 2.25
N GLN A 13 15.87 23.08 3.31
CA GLN A 13 16.33 23.52 4.61
C GLN A 13 17.45 22.60 5.10
N GLU A 14 17.24 21.28 5.11
CA GLU A 14 18.25 20.29 5.48
C GLU A 14 19.55 20.49 4.71
N GLN A 15 19.49 20.66 3.39
CA GLN A 15 20.67 20.92 2.56
C GLN A 15 21.41 22.21 2.92
N VAL A 16 20.67 23.24 3.34
CA VAL A 16 21.27 24.51 3.78
C VAL A 16 22.02 24.32 5.10
N TRP A 17 21.45 23.57 6.05
CA TRP A 17 22.03 23.35 7.38
C TRP A 17 23.24 22.41 7.38
N ILE A 18 23.45 21.61 6.34
CA ILE A 18 24.64 20.76 6.23
C ILE A 18 25.93 21.62 6.27
N PRO A 19 26.82 21.41 7.27
CA PRO A 19 28.07 22.15 7.39
C PRO A 19 28.96 21.96 6.16
N ARG A 20 29.63 23.04 5.75
CA ARG A 20 30.50 23.05 4.56
C ARG A 20 31.89 23.54 4.91
N LYS A 21 32.88 23.00 4.20
CA LYS A 21 34.26 23.49 4.27
C LYS A 21 34.31 24.95 3.82
N GLN A 22 35.14 25.75 4.49
CA GLN A 22 35.33 27.16 4.19
C GLN A 22 35.71 27.35 2.71
N GLY A 23 35.11 28.34 2.05
CA GLY A 23 35.32 28.62 0.62
C GLY A 23 34.54 27.72 -0.35
N LYS A 24 33.89 26.65 0.11
CA LYS A 24 33.03 25.81 -0.75
C LYS A 24 31.65 26.45 -0.92
N LYS A 25 31.27 26.76 -2.17
CA LYS A 25 29.94 27.29 -2.50
C LYS A 25 28.84 26.25 -2.22
N PHE A 26 27.64 26.75 -1.91
CA PHE A 26 26.45 25.90 -1.90
C PHE A 26 26.22 25.33 -3.30
N LYS A 27 25.87 24.04 -3.36
CA LYS A 27 25.31 23.44 -4.55
C LYS A 27 24.07 22.67 -4.13
N LEU A 28 22.93 23.10 -4.66
CA LEU A 28 21.67 22.41 -4.47
C LEU A 28 21.76 21.02 -5.11
N VAL A 29 21.36 20.02 -4.34
CA VAL A 29 21.21 18.64 -4.79
C VAL A 29 19.72 18.43 -5.06
N PRO A 30 19.30 18.09 -6.29
CA PRO A 30 17.91 17.76 -6.52
C PRO A 30 17.57 16.43 -5.86
N PRO A 31 16.32 16.24 -5.38
CA PRO A 31 15.88 14.96 -4.86
C PRO A 31 15.95 13.92 -5.96
N GLY A 32 16.43 12.73 -5.62
CA GLY A 32 16.39 11.59 -6.51
C GLY A 32 14.97 11.11 -6.76
N ARG A 33 14.79 10.24 -7.76
CA ARG A 33 13.50 9.57 -8.03
C ARG A 33 12.89 8.91 -6.78
N PRO A 34 13.65 8.19 -5.93
CA PRO A 34 13.08 7.61 -4.70
C PRO A 34 12.53 8.68 -3.74
N GLY A 35 13.23 9.81 -3.59
CA GLY A 35 12.78 10.91 -2.73
C GLY A 35 11.47 11.52 -3.22
N ILE A 36 11.37 11.79 -4.52
CA ILE A 36 10.14 12.32 -5.13
C ILE A 36 8.98 11.32 -4.97
N CYS A 37 9.21 10.03 -5.21
CA CYS A 37 8.20 8.99 -5.00
C CYS A 37 7.69 8.96 -3.56
N ASN A 38 8.59 9.06 -2.57
CA ASN A 38 8.22 9.12 -1.16
C ASN A 38 7.40 10.39 -0.83
N TRP A 39 7.76 11.55 -1.39
CA TRP A 39 6.99 12.78 -1.18
C TRP A 39 5.59 12.71 -1.76
N ILE A 40 5.45 12.09 -2.94
CA ILE A 40 4.14 11.83 -3.56
C ILE A 40 3.32 10.92 -2.65
N LEU A 41 3.89 9.80 -2.21
CA LEU A 41 3.20 8.84 -1.35
C LEU A 41 2.76 9.47 -0.03
N ALA A 42 3.66 10.17 0.68
CA ALA A 42 3.33 10.88 1.92
C ALA A 42 2.28 11.99 1.71
N SER A 43 2.24 12.58 0.51
CA SER A 43 1.22 13.58 0.16
C SER A 43 -0.15 12.93 -0.03
N TRP A 44 -0.22 11.73 -0.62
CA TRP A 44 -1.46 10.97 -0.78
C TRP A 44 -1.98 10.43 0.55
N GLU A 45 -1.11 9.86 1.39
CA GLU A 45 -1.48 9.35 2.71
C GLU A 45 -2.01 10.45 3.64
N GLY A 46 -1.53 11.69 3.46
CA GLY A 46 -2.00 12.84 4.22
C GLY A 46 -3.39 13.37 3.83
N LEU A 47 -4.03 12.83 2.79
CA LEU A 47 -5.37 13.25 2.37
C LEU A 47 -6.45 12.57 3.19
N SER A 48 -7.47 13.34 3.60
CA SER A 48 -8.65 12.75 4.22
C SER A 48 -9.49 11.99 3.19
N THR A 49 -10.18 10.94 3.65
CA THR A 49 -11.17 10.21 2.85
C THR A 49 -12.22 11.14 2.24
N GLU A 50 -12.64 12.17 2.98
CA GLU A 50 -13.55 13.21 2.50
C GLU A 50 -12.96 14.00 1.32
N THR A 51 -11.69 14.40 1.38
CA THR A 51 -11.03 15.12 0.29
C THR A 51 -11.00 14.28 -0.98
N ILE A 52 -10.69 12.99 -0.83
CA ILE A 52 -10.67 12.02 -1.93
C ILE A 52 -12.09 11.88 -2.52
N ALA A 53 -13.09 11.61 -1.69
CA ALA A 53 -14.48 11.45 -2.13
C ALA A 53 -15.01 12.70 -2.86
N ASN A 54 -14.71 13.89 -2.35
CA ASN A 54 -15.06 15.16 -3.00
C ASN A 54 -14.38 15.32 -4.36
N GLY A 55 -13.15 14.80 -4.52
CA GLY A 55 -12.44 14.77 -5.80
C GLY A 55 -13.17 13.92 -6.84
N TYR A 56 -13.54 12.68 -6.50
CA TYR A 56 -14.31 11.80 -7.37
C TYR A 56 -15.63 12.45 -7.81
N LYS A 57 -16.37 13.03 -6.85
CA LYS A 57 -17.62 13.74 -7.12
C LYS A 57 -17.43 14.89 -8.11
N LYS A 58 -16.39 15.72 -7.94
CA LYS A 58 -16.10 16.84 -8.85
C LYS A 58 -15.69 16.40 -10.24
N CYS A 59 -15.05 15.25 -10.37
CA CYS A 59 -14.67 14.67 -11.66
C CYS A 59 -15.82 13.92 -12.33
N ASN A 60 -17.04 13.95 -11.76
CA ASN A 60 -18.18 13.13 -12.18
C ASN A 60 -17.89 11.63 -12.23
N LEU A 61 -16.89 11.16 -11.47
CA LEU A 61 -16.58 9.75 -11.30
C LEU A 61 -17.54 9.20 -10.25
N HIS A 62 -18.72 8.78 -10.70
CA HIS A 62 -19.68 8.10 -9.85
C HIS A 62 -19.25 6.65 -9.70
N LEU A 63 -19.23 6.16 -8.46
CA LEU A 63 -19.18 4.73 -8.19
C LEU A 63 -20.56 4.18 -8.55
N ASP A 64 -20.60 3.27 -9.51
CA ASP A 64 -21.81 2.50 -9.77
C ASP A 64 -21.97 1.37 -8.75
N GLU A 65 -23.12 0.69 -8.82
CA GLU A 65 -23.45 -0.41 -7.90
C GLU A 65 -22.42 -1.54 -7.99
N GLU A 66 -21.83 -1.76 -9.16
CA GLU A 66 -20.79 -2.77 -9.38
C GLU A 66 -19.49 -2.41 -8.64
N CYS A 67 -19.07 -1.15 -8.69
CA CYS A 67 -17.92 -0.66 -7.92
C CYS A 67 -18.12 -0.83 -6.41
N LEU A 68 -19.34 -0.57 -5.91
CA LEU A 68 -19.67 -0.73 -4.50
C LEU A 68 -19.70 -2.21 -4.08
N ALA A 69 -20.31 -3.07 -4.90
CA ALA A 69 -20.35 -4.51 -4.68
C ALA A 69 -18.93 -5.11 -4.66
N ALA A 70 -18.07 -4.70 -5.60
CA ALA A 70 -16.67 -5.13 -5.64
C ALA A 70 -15.89 -4.69 -4.39
N ALA A 71 -16.06 -3.44 -3.94
CA ALA A 71 -15.41 -2.95 -2.72
C ALA A 71 -15.87 -3.71 -1.46
N SER A 72 -17.16 -4.05 -1.37
CA SER A 72 -17.70 -4.87 -0.28
C SER A 72 -17.12 -6.29 -0.31
N LEU A 73 -17.11 -6.93 -1.48
CA LEU A 73 -16.55 -8.28 -1.66
C LEU A 73 -15.07 -8.33 -1.28
N ILE A 74 -14.27 -7.36 -1.72
CA ILE A 74 -12.83 -7.28 -1.36
C ILE A 74 -12.67 -7.14 0.15
N SER A 75 -13.50 -6.32 0.80
CA SER A 75 -13.46 -6.12 2.25
C SER A 75 -13.82 -7.40 3.01
N GLU A 76 -14.78 -8.19 2.51
CA GLU A 76 -15.13 -9.50 3.07
C GLU A 76 -14.00 -10.52 2.89
N LEU A 77 -13.44 -10.62 1.69
CA LEU A 77 -12.32 -11.50 1.40
C LEU A 77 -11.08 -11.19 2.26
N GLN A 78 -10.77 -9.90 2.48
CA GLN A 78 -9.67 -9.50 3.37
C GLN A 78 -9.87 -9.97 4.81
N LYS A 79 -11.10 -9.84 5.34
CA LYS A 79 -11.43 -10.31 6.70
C LYS A 79 -11.27 -11.82 6.82
N LEU A 80 -11.74 -12.57 5.82
CA LEU A 80 -11.62 -14.03 5.77
C LEU A 80 -10.17 -14.49 5.62
N SER A 81 -9.38 -13.82 4.77
CA SER A 81 -7.95 -14.12 4.59
C SER A 81 -7.14 -13.99 5.88
N THR A 82 -7.43 -13.00 6.73
CA THR A 82 -6.80 -12.90 8.07
C THR A 82 -7.23 -14.01 9.04
N ALA A 83 -8.41 -14.61 8.85
CA ALA A 83 -8.88 -15.71 9.69
C ALA A 83 -8.27 -17.06 9.28
N GLU A 84 -7.99 -17.25 7.98
CA GLU A 84 -7.43 -18.50 7.43
C GLU A 84 -5.97 -18.75 7.82
N ASN A 85 -5.20 -17.72 8.18
CA ASN A 85 -3.84 -17.88 8.73
C ASN A 85 -3.81 -18.54 10.13
N THR A 86 -4.96 -18.88 10.71
CA THR A 86 -5.07 -19.71 11.93
C THR A 86 -5.65 -21.10 11.68
N SER A 87 -5.84 -21.52 10.42
CA SER A 87 -6.26 -22.88 10.10
C SER A 87 -5.06 -23.82 10.14
N PHE A 88 -4.97 -24.55 11.27
CA PHE A 88 -4.38 -25.86 11.51
C PHE A 88 -3.39 -26.41 10.48
N ALA A 89 -2.22 -26.84 10.96
CA ALA A 89 -1.30 -27.69 10.22
C ALA A 89 -2.09 -28.82 9.53
N VAL A 90 -2.01 -28.87 8.20
CA VAL A 90 -2.51 -30.00 7.42
C VAL A 90 -1.69 -31.19 7.89
N ASP A 91 -2.33 -32.11 8.61
CA ASP A 91 -1.72 -33.36 9.01
C ASP A 91 -1.55 -34.20 7.73
N ASP A 92 -0.30 -34.38 7.29
CA ASP A 92 0.10 -35.02 6.03
C ASP A 92 -0.20 -36.55 6.01
N ASP A 93 -0.88 -37.07 7.04
CA ASP A 93 -1.02 -38.49 7.32
C ASP A 93 -2.40 -39.07 6.95
N GLN A 94 -3.13 -38.47 5.99
CA GLN A 94 -4.31 -39.16 5.41
C GLN A 94 -3.86 -40.22 4.39
N ASP A 95 -3.38 -41.34 4.92
CA ASP A 95 -3.26 -42.61 4.21
C ASP A 95 -4.61 -42.96 3.57
N PHE A 96 -4.67 -42.96 2.24
CA PHE A 96 -5.77 -43.54 1.50
C PHE A 96 -5.81 -45.05 1.80
N ASP A 97 -6.85 -45.52 2.47
CA ASP A 97 -7.11 -46.94 2.70
C ASP A 97 -7.05 -47.71 1.37
N ARG A 98 -5.95 -48.44 1.20
CA ARG A 98 -5.73 -49.34 0.07
C ARG A 98 -6.74 -50.47 0.17
N ILE A 99 -7.74 -50.48 -0.71
CA ILE A 99 -8.72 -51.55 -0.84
C ILE A 99 -7.96 -52.88 -0.98
N VAL A 100 -8.07 -53.74 0.04
CA VAL A 100 -7.64 -55.13 -0.04
C VAL A 100 -8.77 -55.89 -0.71
N GLU A 101 -8.65 -56.17 -2.01
CA GLU A 101 -9.51 -57.15 -2.66
C GLU A 101 -9.20 -58.53 -2.05
N VAL A 102 -10.15 -59.04 -1.27
CA VAL A 102 -10.19 -60.44 -0.87
C VAL A 102 -10.58 -61.26 -2.09
N ALA A 103 -9.60 -61.87 -2.75
CA ALA A 103 -9.86 -62.95 -3.69
C ALA A 103 -10.11 -64.23 -2.88
N VAL A 104 -11.39 -64.59 -2.77
CA VAL A 104 -11.85 -65.92 -2.37
C VAL A 104 -11.43 -66.91 -3.46
N VAL A 105 -10.66 -67.93 -3.09
CA VAL A 105 -10.54 -69.21 -3.84
C VAL A 105 -10.59 -70.35 -2.84
#